data_AF-A0A920I697-F1
#
_entry.id   AF-A0A920I697-F1
#
_cell.length_a   1.000
_cell.length_b   1.000
_cell.length_c   1.000
_cell.angle_alpha   90.00
_cell.angle_beta   90.00
_cell.angle_gamma   90.00
#
_symmetry.space_group_name_H-M   'P 1'
#
loop_
_entity.id
_entity.type
_entity.pdbx_description
1 polymer ?
#
loop_
_entity_poly.entity_id
_entity_poly.type
_entity_poly.pdbx_seq_one_letter_code
_entity_poly.pdbx_strand_id
1 'polypeptide(L)'
;MIAKEYELTRKLVLEITGQNRLLGADQGLQLSVDLRNRTIVPLGFLQVALLKRLRDQNRQPPMSETPGAPEDTRTYSRSELLRGALLTLNGIAAGMRNTG
;
A
#
# COMPACT_ATOMS: atom_id res chain seq x y z
N MET A 1 12.76 14.53 0.89
CA MET A 1 13.13 15.09 -0.43
C MET A 1 12.02 14.81 -1.44
N ILE A 2 11.70 13.54 -1.74
CA ILE A 2 10.68 13.16 -2.74
C ILE A 2 9.29 13.77 -2.47
N ALA A 3 8.78 13.68 -1.23
CA ALA A 3 7.47 14.24 -0.90
C ALA A 3 7.39 15.77 -1.09
N LYS A 4 8.50 16.48 -0.88
CA LYS A 4 8.55 17.95 -1.09
C LYS A 4 8.46 18.28 -2.58
N GLU A 5 9.19 17.53 -3.41
CA GLU A 5 9.18 17.69 -4.87
C GLU A 5 7.79 17.39 -5.46
N TYR A 6 7.13 16.35 -4.94
CA TYR A 6 5.76 16.02 -5.29
C TYR A 6 4.80 17.18 -5.00
N GLU A 7 4.84 17.75 -3.79
CA GLU A 7 3.95 18.87 -3.44
C GLU A 7 4.24 20.14 -4.24
N LEU A 8 5.52 20.43 -4.51
CA LEU A 8 5.91 21.55 -5.38
C LEU A 8 5.33 21.39 -6.78
N THR A 9 5.52 20.21 -7.38
CA THR A 9 4.98 19.88 -8.72
C THR A 9 3.46 19.98 -8.73
N ARG A 10 2.79 19.41 -7.73
CA ARG A 10 1.32 19.46 -7.60
C ARG A 10 0.81 20.89 -7.55
N LYS A 11 1.45 21.74 -6.75
CA LYS A 11 1.09 23.16 -6.62
C LYS A 11 1.24 23.89 -7.97
N LEU A 12 2.38 23.73 -8.64
CA LEU A 12 2.63 24.38 -9.94
C LEU A 12 1.63 23.95 -11.01
N VAL A 13 1.28 22.66 -11.06
CA VAL A 13 0.26 22.15 -12.00
C VAL A 13 -1.11 22.80 -11.76
N LEU A 14 -1.51 22.94 -10.49
CA LEU A 14 -2.77 23.59 -10.13
C LEU A 14 -2.78 25.08 -10.49
N GLU A 15 -1.68 25.79 -10.24
CA GLU A 15 -1.51 27.20 -10.60
C GLU A 15 -1.58 27.41 -12.12
N ILE A 16 -0.86 26.59 -12.90
CA ILE A 16 -0.85 26.68 -14.37
C ILE A 16 -2.23 26.36 -14.96
N THR A 17 -2.94 25.38 -14.39
CA THR A 17 -4.27 24.97 -14.88
C THR A 17 -5.41 25.83 -14.34
N GLY A 18 -5.14 26.73 -13.38
CA GLY A 18 -6.16 27.53 -12.69
C GLY A 18 -7.15 26.72 -11.86
N GLN A 19 -6.79 25.50 -11.46
CA GLN A 19 -7.67 24.57 -10.75
C GLN A 19 -7.36 24.57 -9.24
N ASN A 20 -8.41 24.51 -8.41
CA ASN A 20 -8.24 24.40 -6.95
C ASN A 20 -7.99 22.95 -6.48
N ARG A 21 -8.27 21.97 -7.34
CA ARG A 21 -8.11 20.54 -7.07
C ARG A 21 -7.72 19.80 -8.34
N LEU A 22 -6.88 18.76 -8.20
CA LEU A 22 -6.58 17.86 -9.30
C LEU A 22 -7.89 17.26 -9.86
N LEU A 23 -7.95 17.15 -11.18
CA LEU A 23 -9.15 16.71 -11.91
C LEU A 23 -10.36 17.65 -11.74
N GLY A 24 -10.17 18.91 -11.35
CA GLY A 24 -11.27 19.88 -11.17
C GLY A 24 -12.10 20.13 -12.43
N ALA A 25 -11.52 19.92 -13.62
CA ALA A 25 -12.20 20.02 -14.90
C ALA A 25 -13.08 18.80 -15.26
N ASP A 26 -12.88 17.63 -14.62
CA ASP A 26 -13.63 16.40 -14.87
C ASP A 26 -14.13 15.79 -13.55
N GLN A 27 -15.34 16.16 -13.17
CA GLN A 27 -15.99 15.70 -11.95
C GLN A 27 -16.27 14.19 -11.96
N GLY A 28 -16.54 13.59 -13.13
CA GLY A 28 -16.83 12.17 -13.26
C GLY A 28 -15.59 11.33 -12.99
N LEU A 29 -14.46 11.71 -13.59
CA LEU A 29 -13.18 11.08 -13.33
C LEU A 29 -12.73 11.28 -11.88
N GLN A 30 -12.95 12.48 -11.33
CA GLN A 30 -12.64 12.78 -9.93
C GLN A 30 -13.41 11.86 -8.96
N LEU A 31 -14.73 11.72 -9.15
CA LEU A 31 -15.56 10.82 -8.36
C LEU A 31 -15.11 9.36 -8.51
N SER A 32 -14.78 8.93 -9.73
CA SER A 32 -14.27 7.59 -10.01
C SER A 32 -12.95 7.29 -9.27
N VAL A 33 -12.03 8.26 -9.21
CA VAL A 33 -10.79 8.13 -8.42
C VAL A 33 -11.10 8.09 -6.92
N ASP A 34 -11.97 8.98 -6.43
CA ASP A 34 -12.32 9.06 -5.01
C ASP A 34 -12.99 7.76 -4.52
N LEU A 35 -13.89 7.17 -5.32
CA LEU A 35 -14.52 5.88 -5.01
C LEU A 35 -13.51 4.73 -4.97
N ARG A 36 -12.55 4.68 -5.90
CA ARG A 36 -11.48 3.67 -5.88
C ARG A 36 -10.55 3.85 -4.70
N ASN A 37 -10.22 5.09 -4.32
CA ASN A 37 -9.37 5.37 -3.16
C ASN A 37 -9.95 4.86 -1.85
N ARG A 38 -11.29 4.79 -1.71
CA ARG A 38 -11.95 4.21 -0.52
C ARG A 38 -11.60 2.74 -0.29
N THR A 39 -11.23 1.99 -1.34
CA THR A 39 -10.81 0.58 -1.22
C THR A 39 -9.29 0.40 -1.33
N ILE A 40 -8.63 1.19 -2.18
CA ILE A 40 -7.17 1.15 -2.35
C ILE A 40 -6.43 1.52 -1.06
N VAL A 41 -6.87 2.59 -0.37
CA VAL A 41 -6.15 3.10 0.81
C VAL A 41 -6.15 2.08 1.96
N PRO A 42 -7.29 1.48 2.35
CA PRO A 42 -7.29 0.39 3.33
C PRO A 42 -6.42 -0.82 2.95
N LEU A 43 -6.45 -1.23 1.68
CA LEU A 43 -5.59 -2.32 1.18
C LEU A 43 -4.10 -1.96 1.30
N GLY A 44 -3.73 -0.70 1.04
CA GLY A 44 -2.38 -0.19 1.24
C GLY A 44 -1.92 -0.29 2.70
N PHE A 45 -2.77 0.11 3.66
CA PHE A 45 -2.47 -0.05 5.09
C PHE A 45 -2.28 -1.52 5.48
N LEU A 46 -3.16 -2.40 4.98
CA LEU A 46 -3.03 -3.84 5.20
C LEU A 46 -1.72 -4.38 4.61
N GLN A 47 -1.36 -3.99 3.38
CA GLN A 47 -0.12 -4.39 2.74
C GLN A 47 1.11 -3.99 3.57
N VAL A 48 1.16 -2.75 4.07
CA VAL A 48 2.27 -2.28 4.91
C VAL A 48 2.39 -3.11 6.18
N ALA A 49 1.27 -3.43 6.83
CA ALA A 49 1.26 -4.28 8.03
C ALA A 49 1.76 -5.70 7.74
N LEU A 50 1.32 -6.31 6.65
CA LEU A 50 1.75 -7.65 6.22
C LEU A 50 3.25 -7.69 5.87
N LEU A 51 3.73 -6.69 5.11
CA LEU A 51 5.14 -6.56 4.77
C LEU A 51 6.03 -6.29 5.98
N LYS A 52 5.54 -5.59 7.01
CA LYS A 52 6.26 -5.43 8.28
C LYS A 52 6.44 -6.80 8.95
N ARG A 53 5.36 -7.57 9.13
CA ARG A 53 5.39 -8.91 9.73
C ARG A 53 6.29 -9.90 8.95
N LEU A 54 6.22 -9.90 7.62
CA LEU A 54 7.09 -10.73 6.77
C LEU A 54 8.58 -10.41 6.96
N ARG A 55 8.93 -9.12 7.05
CA ARG A 55 10.32 -8.69 7.29
C ARG A 55 10.79 -9.09 8.67
N ASP A 56 9.93 -9.02 9.68
CA ASP A 56 10.27 -9.42 11.05
C ASP A 56 10.50 -10.94 11.16
N GLN A 57 9.72 -11.75 10.44
CA GLN A 57 9.96 -13.20 10.33
C GLN A 57 11.28 -13.55 9.62
N ASN A 58 11.68 -12.78 8.58
CA ASN A 58 12.97 -13.00 7.89
C ASN A 58 14.20 -12.59 8.73
N ARG A 59 14.03 -11.73 9.74
CA ARG A 59 15.12 -11.27 10.62
C ARG A 59 15.38 -12.20 11.80
N GLN A 60 14.44 -13.09 12.11
CA GLN A 60 14.70 -14.15 13.08
C GLN A 60 15.64 -15.17 12.42
N PRO A 61 16.78 -15.53 13.05
CA PRO A 61 17.61 -16.61 12.54
C PRO A 61 16.75 -17.87 12.41
N PRO A 62 17.05 -18.79 11.45
CA PRO A 62 16.43 -20.11 11.46
C PRO A 62 16.67 -20.66 12.86
N MET A 63 15.60 -20.81 13.64
CA MET A 63 15.71 -21.35 15.00
C MET A 63 16.39 -22.71 14.84
N SER A 64 17.62 -22.83 15.34
CA SER A 64 18.16 -24.13 15.68
C SER A 64 17.08 -24.78 16.54
N GLU A 65 16.56 -25.92 16.10
CA GLU A 65 15.53 -26.69 16.78
C GLU A 65 16.00 -26.94 18.22
N THR A 66 15.64 -26.06 19.13
CA THR A 66 15.93 -26.19 20.55
C THR A 66 14.70 -26.91 21.08
N PRO A 67 14.79 -28.20 21.44
CA PRO A 67 13.62 -28.96 21.87
C PRO A 67 13.13 -28.34 23.19
N GLY A 68 11.96 -27.70 23.17
CA GLY A 68 11.36 -27.08 24.36
C GLY A 68 11.02 -25.58 24.26
N ALA A 69 11.27 -24.91 23.14
CA ALA A 69 10.65 -23.61 22.90
C ALA A 69 9.13 -23.79 22.71
N PRO A 70 8.27 -22.98 23.37
CA PRO A 70 6.82 -23.14 23.27
C PRO A 70 6.38 -23.08 21.80
N GLU A 71 5.53 -24.04 21.40
CA GLU A 71 4.93 -24.11 20.07
C GLU A 71 4.45 -22.74 19.60
N ASP A 72 5.01 -22.29 18.48
CA ASP A 72 4.57 -21.21 17.59
C ASP A 72 3.64 -20.14 18.20
N THR A 73 4.23 -19.10 18.81
CA THR A 73 3.52 -17.84 19.14
C THR A 73 3.15 -17.02 17.88
N ARG A 74 3.22 -17.61 16.68
CA ARG A 74 2.94 -16.92 15.42
C ARG A 74 1.50 -17.13 15.01
N THR A 75 0.68 -16.08 15.06
CA THR A 75 -0.74 -16.11 14.62
C THR A 75 -0.92 -16.48 13.14
N TYR A 76 0.12 -16.27 12.31
CA TYR A 76 0.07 -16.55 10.87
C TYR A 76 1.41 -17.11 10.38
N SER A 77 1.35 -18.10 9.49
CA SER A 77 2.52 -18.62 8.78
C SER A 77 3.07 -17.59 7.78
N ARG A 78 4.34 -17.73 7.43
CA ARG A 78 4.99 -16.91 6.39
C ARG A 78 4.25 -17.00 5.05
N SER A 79 3.73 -18.19 4.71
CA SER A 79 3.00 -18.43 3.47
C SER A 79 1.69 -17.65 3.41
N GLU A 80 0.97 -17.54 4.53
CA GLU A 80 -0.28 -16.79 4.63
C GLU A 80 -0.04 -15.29 4.55
N LEU A 81 0.98 -14.79 5.24
CA LEU A 81 1.36 -13.37 5.16
C LEU A 81 1.76 -12.97 3.74
N LEU A 82 2.52 -13.83 3.04
CA LEU A 82 2.91 -13.61 1.64
C LEU A 82 1.69 -13.62 0.72
N ARG A 83 0.81 -14.62 0.85
CA ARG A 83 -0.44 -14.68 0.09
C ARG A 83 -1.29 -13.42 0.32
N GLY A 84 -1.45 -12.98 1.56
CA GLY A 84 -2.16 -11.74 1.89
C GLY A 84 -1.52 -10.51 1.23
N ALA A 85 -0.18 -10.40 1.26
CA ALA A 85 0.52 -9.27 0.64
C ALA A 85 0.34 -9.24 -0.89
N LEU A 86 0.37 -10.41 -1.54
CA LEU A 86 0.12 -10.53 -2.99
C LEU A 86 -1.34 -10.18 -3.34
N LEU A 87 -2.30 -10.56 -2.51
CA LEU A 87 -3.70 -10.16 -2.68
C LEU A 87 -3.87 -8.64 -2.58
N THR A 88 -3.21 -8.00 -1.61
CA THR A 88 -3.24 -6.53 -1.51
C THR A 88 -2.57 -5.85 -2.71
N LEU A 89 -1.46 -6.42 -3.22
CA LEU A 89 -0.78 -5.92 -4.41
C LEU A 89 -1.72 -5.94 -5.63
N ASN A 90 -2.38 -7.09 -5.87
CA ASN A 90 -3.33 -7.25 -6.97
C ASN A 90 -4.53 -6.31 -6.84
N GLY A 91 -5.08 -6.17 -5.63
CA GLY A 91 -6.20 -5.27 -5.36
C GLY A 91 -5.88 -3.80 -5.60
N ILE A 92 -4.69 -3.35 -5.18
CA ILE A 92 -4.21 -1.98 -5.43
C ILE A 92 -3.96 -1.77 -6.93
N ALA A 93 -3.29 -2.71 -7.60
CA ALA A 93 -3.02 -2.60 -9.04
C ALA A 93 -4.31 -2.48 -9.86
N ALA A 94 -5.31 -3.32 -9.57
CA ALA A 94 -6.62 -3.27 -10.21
C ALA A 94 -7.34 -1.93 -9.96
N GLY A 95 -7.20 -1.37 -8.75
CA GLY A 95 -7.76 -0.07 -8.39
C GLY A 95 -7.06 1.11 -9.06
N MET A 96 -5.73 1.10 -9.12
CA MET A 96 -4.94 2.21 -9.67
C MET A 96 -5.14 2.39 -11.18
N ARG A 97 -5.35 1.29 -11.92
CA ARG A 97 -5.43 1.28 -13.39
C ARG A 97 -4.16 1.86 -14.03
N ASN A 98 -4.29 2.72 -15.04
CA ASN A 98 -3.17 3.32 -15.76
C ASN A 98 -2.56 4.49 -14.96
N THR A 99 -1.25 4.46 -14.77
CA THR A 99 -0.53 5.45 -13.93
C THR A 99 0.75 5.99 -14.57
N GLY A 100 0.99 5.69 -15.86
CA GLY A 100 2.18 6.09 -16.61
C GLY A 100 1.87 6.28 -18.09
#